data_AF-E0NVJ8-F1
#
_entry.id   AF-E0NVJ8-F1
#
_cell.length_a   1.000
_cell.length_b   1.000
_cell.length_c   1.000
_cell.angle_alpha   90.00
_cell.angle_beta   90.00
_cell.angle_gamma   90.00
#
_symmetry.space_group_name_H-M   'P 1'
#
loop_
_entity.id
_entity.type
_entity.pdbx_description
1 polymer ?
#
loop_
_entity_poly.entity_id
_entity_poly.type
_entity_poly.pdbx_seq_one_letter_code
_entity_poly.pdbx_strand_id
1 'polypeptide(L)'
;MYICISFDENKIYFLFTNLLILNSMMKHLFMTTLLATACTLGASAQSIKVTDAKGVAYKFAAERVRDITFAKVNASNVIDFSSITARAYSSGAVEATFSSADSPKTVTLWIVGPSMGKYLYDGVYTVSSAAGAMTIDAAPSYSFVKENGASTALKSGVMNVAISGKEYTITFDLILADDSGLKGKYIGEMPGTVGKDFTLPVCEAPTVKTTEVNDYVKGEFYVKMNDAAWSYEMVIDFFADANATKLPAGTYTYATDKSAGTFGTRSSIDIYNPSCNYKFATGSTVKVSYDGDNIVMEIVLVTTDGRKIDMTY
;
A
#
# COMPACT_ATOMS: atom_id res chain seq x y z
N MET A 1 1.93 27.76 9.98
CA MET A 1 1.39 29.08 10.37
C MET A 1 1.98 30.10 9.42
N TYR A 2 1.16 30.88 8.72
CA TYR A 2 1.63 32.10 8.05
C TYR A 2 1.48 33.26 9.03
N ILE A 3 2.51 34.08 9.15
CA ILE A 3 2.46 35.32 9.92
C ILE A 3 2.49 36.44 8.89
N CYS A 4 1.38 37.16 8.77
CA CYS A 4 1.32 38.35 7.93
C CYS A 4 1.42 39.57 8.85
N ILE A 5 2.41 40.42 8.63
CA ILE A 5 2.57 41.68 9.36
C ILE A 5 2.50 42.80 8.33
N SER A 6 1.52 43.69 8.47
CA SER A 6 1.34 44.85 7.60
C SER A 6 2.02 46.07 8.20
N PHE A 7 2.76 46.81 7.39
CA PHE A 7 3.30 48.13 7.74
C PHE A 7 2.73 49.17 6.76
N ASP A 8 2.63 50.42 7.20
CA ASP A 8 1.84 51.48 6.55
C ASP A 8 2.10 51.61 5.03
N GLU A 9 0.98 51.73 4.31
CA GLU A 9 0.74 52.07 2.89
C GLU A 9 1.52 51.39 1.76
N ASN A 10 2.47 50.49 2.03
CA ASN A 10 3.03 49.59 1.00
C ASN A 10 2.98 48.14 1.48
N LYS A 11 2.08 47.34 0.88
CA LYS A 11 1.95 45.91 1.17
C LYS A 11 3.20 45.17 0.67
N ILE A 12 4.03 44.70 1.59
CA ILE A 12 5.08 43.70 1.29
C ILE A 12 4.58 42.34 1.76
N TYR A 13 4.48 41.40 0.83
CA TYR A 13 4.19 39.99 1.12
C TYR A 13 5.51 39.27 1.38
N PHE A 14 5.75 38.81 2.60
CA PHE A 14 6.83 37.85 2.85
C PHE A 14 6.29 36.43 2.68
N LEU A 15 6.62 35.83 1.53
CA LEU A 15 6.43 34.41 1.27
C LEU A 15 7.66 33.66 1.81
N PHE A 16 7.56 33.07 3.00
CA PHE A 16 8.55 32.07 3.42
C PHE A 16 8.15 30.71 2.82
N THR A 17 8.60 30.44 1.59
CA THR A 17 8.78 29.06 1.12
C THR A 17 10.00 28.50 1.80
N ASN A 18 9.83 27.80 2.94
CA ASN A 18 10.83 26.83 3.36
C ASN A 18 10.71 25.60 2.45
N LEU A 19 11.37 25.70 1.30
CA LEU A 19 11.90 24.55 0.61
C LEU A 19 13.12 24.08 1.41
N LEU A 20 12.88 23.30 2.46
CA LEU A 20 13.88 22.39 3.00
C LEU A 20 13.16 21.07 3.30
N ILE A 21 13.42 20.10 2.45
CA ILE A 21 13.09 18.69 2.66
C ILE A 21 13.80 18.27 3.95
N LEU A 22 13.06 18.05 5.03
CA LEU A 22 13.51 17.19 6.11
C LEU A 22 12.30 16.46 6.69
N ASN A 23 12.30 15.15 6.47
CA ASN A 23 11.42 14.17 7.10
C ASN A 23 11.31 14.40 8.61
N SER A 24 10.09 14.60 9.11
CA SER A 24 9.62 14.18 10.45
C SER A 24 8.36 14.98 10.82
N MET A 25 7.21 14.32 10.78
CA MET A 25 5.90 14.88 11.13
C MET A 25 5.73 14.98 12.64
N MET A 26 6.19 16.07 13.24
CA MET A 26 5.93 16.35 14.65
C MET A 26 4.57 17.06 14.80
N LYS A 27 3.59 16.38 15.41
CA LYS A 27 2.28 16.98 15.75
C LYS A 27 2.46 18.18 16.67
N HIS A 28 1.68 19.23 16.48
CA HIS A 28 1.72 20.44 17.29
C HIS A 28 0.31 20.90 17.66
N LEU A 29 -0.16 20.56 18.86
CA LEU A 29 -1.29 21.24 19.48
C LEU A 29 -0.74 22.48 20.20
N PHE A 30 -1.25 23.67 19.88
CA PHE A 30 -0.83 24.91 20.50
C PHE A 30 -1.94 25.47 21.40
N MET A 31 -1.67 25.61 22.70
CA MET A 31 -2.35 26.59 23.55
C MET A 31 -1.50 27.86 23.57
N THR A 32 -2.11 29.01 23.27
CA THR A 32 -1.43 30.31 23.22
C THR A 32 -1.80 31.14 24.45
N THR A 33 -0.88 31.32 25.38
CA THR A 33 -0.97 32.33 26.44
C THR A 33 -0.30 33.61 25.94
N LEU A 34 -1.08 34.66 25.67
CA LEU A 34 -0.56 35.95 25.23
C LEU A 34 -0.29 36.84 26.45
N LEU A 35 0.98 37.07 26.78
CA LEU A 35 1.37 38.13 27.73
C LEU A 35 1.89 39.32 26.90
N ALA A 36 1.03 40.33 26.70
CA ALA A 36 1.41 41.56 26.01
C ALA A 36 1.72 42.65 27.04
N THR A 37 3.01 42.89 27.31
CA THR A 37 3.44 44.03 28.12
C THR A 37 3.64 45.23 27.20
N ALA A 38 2.61 46.06 27.05
CA ALA A 38 2.70 47.31 26.31
C ALA A 38 3.28 48.39 27.23
N CYS A 39 4.60 48.63 27.17
CA CYS A 39 5.19 49.84 27.74
C CYS A 39 4.95 51.00 26.76
N THR A 40 3.97 51.86 27.06
CA THR A 40 3.79 53.13 26.35
C THR A 40 4.88 54.10 26.79
N LEU A 41 5.87 54.40 25.95
CA LEU A 41 6.66 55.65 25.98
C LEU A 41 7.57 55.76 24.72
N GLY A 42 7.32 56.78 23.89
CA GLY A 42 8.26 57.28 22.87
C GLY A 42 8.51 56.38 21.65
N ALA A 43 8.96 56.96 20.53
CA ALA A 43 9.31 56.27 19.28
C ALA A 43 10.46 55.26 19.47
N SER A 44 10.16 54.11 20.05
CA SER A 44 11.07 52.99 20.25
C SER A 44 10.51 51.76 19.55
N ALA A 45 11.38 51.04 18.83
CA ALA A 45 11.02 49.83 18.11
C ALA A 45 10.34 48.83 19.04
N GLN A 46 9.16 48.37 18.68
CA GLN A 46 8.42 47.34 19.41
C GLN A 46 8.97 45.97 19.01
N SER A 47 9.21 45.11 20.00
CA SER A 47 9.58 43.72 19.76
C SER A 47 8.46 42.80 20.23
N ILE A 48 7.94 41.98 19.33
CA ILE A 48 6.96 40.94 19.65
C ILE A 48 7.71 39.62 19.74
N LYS A 49 7.56 38.92 20.87
CA LYS A 49 8.03 37.54 21.02
C LYS A 49 6.82 36.61 21.04
N VAL A 50 6.65 35.81 20.00
CA VAL A 50 5.68 34.71 19.97
C VAL A 50 6.41 33.45 20.37
N THR A 51 5.99 32.82 21.47
CA THR A 51 6.57 31.53 21.88
C THR A 51 5.61 30.42 21.54
N ASP A 52 6.17 29.38 20.96
CA ASP A 52 5.45 28.24 20.44
C ASP A 52 5.20 27.19 21.54
N ALA A 53 4.32 26.21 21.29
CA ALA A 53 3.95 25.20 22.28
C ALA A 53 5.10 24.27 22.70
N LYS A 54 6.22 24.29 21.96
CA LYS A 54 7.46 23.58 22.26
C LYS A 54 8.52 24.52 22.85
N GLY A 55 8.15 25.76 23.19
CA GLY A 55 9.05 26.76 23.76
C GLY A 55 9.92 27.50 22.74
N VAL A 56 9.72 27.29 21.44
CA VAL A 56 10.48 27.97 20.38
C VAL A 56 10.01 29.42 20.29
N ALA A 57 10.95 30.37 20.38
CA ALA A 57 10.64 31.78 20.37
C ALA A 57 10.88 32.42 19.01
N TYR A 58 9.84 33.05 18.45
CA TYR A 58 9.91 33.88 17.25
C TYR A 58 9.89 35.35 17.65
N LYS A 59 10.87 36.12 17.19
CA LYS A 59 10.97 37.56 17.46
C LYS A 59 10.68 38.35 16.20
N PHE A 60 9.84 39.36 16.33
CA PHE A 60 9.50 40.29 15.26
C PHE A 60 9.84 41.70 15.74
N ALA A 61 10.65 42.41 14.97
CA ALA A 61 10.95 43.82 15.22
C ALA A 61 10.09 44.66 14.27
N ALA A 62 9.36 45.61 14.83
CA ALA A 62 8.44 46.47 14.12
C ALA A 62 8.52 47.88 14.71
N GLU A 63 8.60 48.92 13.88
CA GLU A 63 8.54 50.30 14.38
C GLU A 63 7.18 50.61 15.01
N ARG A 64 6.10 50.11 14.38
CA ARG A 64 4.72 50.16 14.90
C ARG A 64 3.98 48.91 14.47
N VAL A 65 3.26 48.28 15.40
CA VAL A 65 2.39 47.12 15.11
C VAL A 65 0.95 47.60 15.16
N ARG A 66 0.26 47.53 14.02
CA ARG A 66 -1.16 47.90 13.94
C ARG A 66 -2.07 46.71 14.26
N ASP A 67 -1.83 45.58 13.61
CA ASP A 67 -2.64 44.36 13.74
C ASP A 67 -1.76 43.11 13.68
N ILE A 68 -2.12 42.07 14.45
CA ILE A 68 -1.53 40.73 14.36
C ILE A 68 -2.65 39.75 14.05
N THR A 69 -2.55 39.03 12.94
CA THR A 69 -3.53 37.99 12.56
C THR A 69 -2.87 36.62 12.54
N PHE A 70 -3.45 35.69 13.29
CA PHE A 70 -3.10 34.28 13.23
C PHE A 70 -4.14 33.54 12.38
N ALA A 71 -3.75 33.09 11.19
CA ALA A 71 -4.61 32.20 10.41
C ALA A 71 -4.47 30.76 10.96
N LYS A 72 -5.57 30.22 11.50
CA LYS A 72 -5.67 28.78 11.79
C LYS A 72 -5.75 28.05 10.45
N VAL A 73 -4.61 27.54 9.99
CA VAL A 73 -4.60 26.56 8.90
C VAL A 73 -4.98 25.24 9.55
N ASN A 74 -6.16 24.70 9.24
CA ASN A 74 -6.44 23.32 9.62
C ASN A 74 -5.38 22.46 8.94
N ALA A 75 -4.54 21.78 9.74
CA ALA A 75 -3.73 20.70 9.20
C ALA A 75 -4.66 19.77 8.42
N SER A 76 -4.19 19.21 7.31
CA SER A 76 -4.93 18.16 6.63
C SER A 76 -5.34 17.12 7.67
N ASN A 77 -6.64 16.94 7.91
CA ASN A 77 -7.16 15.96 8.87
C ASN A 77 -7.06 14.52 8.33
N VAL A 78 -6.14 14.29 7.38
CA VAL A 78 -5.89 13.01 6.74
C VAL A 78 -4.80 12.29 7.52
N ILE A 79 -5.11 11.10 7.99
CA ILE A 79 -4.14 10.21 8.63
C ILE A 79 -3.40 9.45 7.54
N ASP A 80 -2.09 9.63 7.44
CA ASP A 80 -1.23 8.82 6.58
C ASP A 80 -0.89 7.51 7.30
N PHE A 81 -1.54 6.43 6.89
CA PHE A 81 -1.26 5.07 7.33
C PHE A 81 -0.03 4.53 6.59
N SER A 82 0.89 3.92 7.34
CA SER A 82 2.15 3.39 6.82
C SER A 82 2.19 1.86 6.82
N SER A 83 1.20 1.20 7.42
CA SER A 83 1.11 -0.25 7.52
C SER A 83 -0.31 -0.74 7.31
N ILE A 84 -0.40 -1.93 6.72
CA ILE A 84 -1.64 -2.67 6.50
C ILE A 84 -1.43 -4.14 6.85
N THR A 85 -2.37 -4.72 7.57
CA THR A 85 -2.56 -6.18 7.59
C THR A 85 -3.82 -6.50 6.81
N ALA A 86 -3.81 -7.54 5.99
CA ALA A 86 -4.98 -7.89 5.20
C ALA A 86 -5.14 -9.40 5.05
N ARG A 87 -6.40 -9.82 4.91
CA ARG A 87 -6.79 -11.18 4.59
C ARG A 87 -7.89 -11.16 3.54
N ALA A 88 -7.66 -11.84 2.42
CA ALA A 88 -8.69 -12.08 1.44
C ALA A 88 -9.46 -13.38 1.75
N TYR A 89 -10.76 -13.36 1.44
CA TYR A 89 -11.68 -14.47 1.65
C TYR A 89 -12.23 -14.96 0.32
N SER A 90 -12.60 -16.24 0.25
CA SER A 90 -13.16 -16.85 -0.97
C SER A 90 -14.48 -16.22 -1.43
N SER A 91 -15.16 -15.46 -0.57
CA SER A 91 -16.33 -14.65 -0.92
C SER A 91 -16.01 -13.45 -1.82
N GLY A 92 -14.73 -13.07 -1.95
CA GLY A 92 -14.28 -11.83 -2.57
C GLY A 92 -14.20 -10.64 -1.60
N ALA A 93 -14.46 -10.88 -0.32
CA ALA A 93 -14.22 -9.88 0.71
C ALA A 93 -12.74 -9.83 1.11
N VAL A 94 -12.27 -8.64 1.49
CA VAL A 94 -10.96 -8.42 2.09
C VAL A 94 -11.16 -7.71 3.42
N GLU A 95 -10.65 -8.32 4.48
CA GLU A 95 -10.50 -7.67 5.76
C GLU A 95 -9.14 -6.96 5.77
N ALA A 96 -9.13 -5.66 6.03
CA ALA A 96 -7.91 -4.87 6.06
C ALA A 96 -7.88 -3.97 7.30
N THR A 97 -6.75 -3.98 8.01
CA THR A 97 -6.48 -3.07 9.13
C THR A 97 -5.33 -2.15 8.78
N PHE A 98 -5.62 -0.86 8.72
CA PHE A 98 -4.67 0.22 8.45
C PHE A 98 -4.16 0.82 9.77
N SER A 99 -2.86 1.02 9.86
CA SER A 99 -2.20 1.55 11.05
C SER A 99 -0.98 2.41 10.70
N SER A 100 -0.54 3.23 11.66
CA SER A 100 0.69 4.00 11.59
C SER A 100 1.23 4.20 12.99
N ALA A 101 2.55 4.09 13.17
CA ALA A 101 3.19 4.36 14.46
C ALA A 101 2.94 5.81 14.94
N ASP A 102 2.70 6.73 14.01
CA ASP A 102 2.46 8.13 14.29
C ASP A 102 0.98 8.42 14.62
N SER A 103 0.10 7.42 14.62
CA SER A 103 -1.34 7.59 14.87
C SER A 103 -1.84 6.62 15.95
N PRO A 104 -2.56 7.10 16.98
CA PRO A 104 -3.23 6.21 17.93
C PRO A 104 -4.45 5.49 17.32
N LYS A 105 -4.84 5.88 16.10
CA LYS A 105 -5.99 5.31 15.39
C LYS A 105 -5.57 4.18 14.47
N THR A 106 -6.31 3.09 14.52
CA THR A 106 -6.31 2.04 13.49
C THR A 106 -7.69 1.94 12.86
N VAL A 107 -7.75 1.60 11.57
CA VAL A 107 -9.01 1.47 10.83
C VAL A 107 -9.09 0.05 10.32
N THR A 108 -10.04 -0.74 10.82
CA THR A 108 -10.33 -2.09 10.32
C THR A 108 -11.59 -2.02 9.46
N LEU A 109 -11.52 -2.56 8.24
CA LEU A 109 -12.60 -2.56 7.27
C LEU A 109 -12.83 -3.97 6.74
N TRP A 110 -14.09 -4.37 6.66
CA TRP A 110 -14.54 -5.49 5.84
C TRP A 110 -15.02 -4.97 4.50
N ILE A 111 -14.18 -5.15 3.48
CA ILE A 111 -14.33 -4.56 2.15
C ILE A 111 -14.84 -5.64 1.21
N VAL A 112 -16.02 -5.45 0.65
CA VAL A 112 -16.67 -6.41 -0.24
C VAL A 112 -16.37 -6.03 -1.68
N GLY A 113 -15.50 -6.79 -2.33
CA GLY A 113 -15.24 -6.68 -3.77
C GLY A 113 -16.40 -7.21 -4.62
N PRO A 114 -16.24 -7.20 -5.95
CA PRO A 114 -17.10 -7.96 -6.85
C PRO A 114 -17.18 -9.44 -6.42
N SER A 115 -18.29 -10.11 -6.73
CA SER A 115 -18.46 -11.54 -6.43
C SER A 115 -17.29 -12.35 -7.00
N MET A 116 -16.72 -13.23 -6.19
CA MET A 116 -15.52 -14.03 -6.53
C MET A 116 -14.25 -13.20 -6.82
N GLY A 117 -14.22 -11.93 -6.40
CA GLY A 117 -13.04 -11.09 -6.46
C GLY A 117 -11.82 -11.74 -5.80
N LYS A 118 -10.65 -11.62 -6.42
CA LYS A 118 -9.41 -12.26 -5.96
C LYS A 118 -8.47 -11.32 -5.21
N TYR A 119 -8.82 -10.04 -5.16
CA TYR A 119 -8.09 -8.92 -4.58
C TYR A 119 -9.04 -7.72 -4.50
N LEU A 120 -8.60 -6.60 -3.89
CA LEU A 120 -9.33 -5.33 -3.94
C LEU A 120 -9.19 -4.68 -5.31
N TYR A 121 -10.30 -4.42 -6.00
CA TYR A 121 -10.34 -3.78 -7.31
C TYR A 121 -10.31 -2.25 -7.21
N ASP A 122 -9.81 -1.60 -8.26
CA ASP A 122 -9.94 -0.16 -8.48
C ASP A 122 -11.40 0.30 -8.35
N GLY A 123 -11.60 1.48 -7.75
CA GLY A 123 -12.91 2.12 -7.68
C GLY A 123 -13.26 2.65 -6.30
N VAL A 124 -14.56 2.89 -6.10
CA VAL A 124 -15.11 3.50 -4.89
C VAL A 124 -15.93 2.48 -4.14
N TYR A 125 -15.57 2.23 -2.89
CA TYR A 125 -16.31 1.37 -1.98
C TYR A 125 -17.10 2.24 -1.01
N THR A 126 -18.40 1.98 -0.88
CA THR A 126 -19.29 2.78 -0.04
C THR A 126 -19.65 2.03 1.25
N VAL A 127 -19.59 2.72 2.39
CA VAL A 127 -20.07 2.16 3.67
C VAL A 127 -21.57 1.89 3.58
N SER A 128 -21.97 0.66 3.86
CA SER A 128 -23.35 0.19 3.70
C SER A 128 -23.70 -0.84 4.77
N SER A 129 -24.95 -0.82 5.24
CA SER A 129 -25.53 -1.89 6.07
C SER A 129 -26.08 -3.05 5.23
N ALA A 130 -26.21 -2.87 3.92
CA ALA A 130 -26.56 -3.93 2.98
C ALA A 130 -25.28 -4.51 2.36
N ALA A 131 -25.14 -5.84 2.39
CA ALA A 131 -24.08 -6.54 1.69
C ALA A 131 -24.24 -6.37 0.17
N GLY A 132 -23.15 -6.04 -0.52
CA GLY A 132 -23.14 -5.83 -1.96
C GLY A 132 -21.73 -5.68 -2.50
N ALA A 133 -21.55 -5.82 -3.81
CA ALA A 133 -20.27 -5.53 -4.43
C ALA A 133 -19.90 -4.05 -4.26
N MET A 134 -18.61 -3.76 -4.09
CA MET A 134 -18.07 -2.41 -3.92
C MET A 134 -18.65 -1.71 -2.68
N THR A 135 -18.80 -2.44 -1.58
CA THR A 135 -19.23 -1.87 -0.29
C THR A 135 -18.23 -2.14 0.82
N ILE A 136 -18.36 -1.38 1.90
CA ILE A 136 -17.73 -1.66 3.19
C ILE A 136 -18.87 -2.00 4.16
N ASP A 137 -18.79 -3.15 4.82
CA ASP A 137 -19.81 -3.55 5.79
C ASP A 137 -19.77 -2.62 7.00
N ALA A 138 -20.90 -1.98 7.32
CA ALA A 138 -21.00 -1.03 8.43
C ALA A 138 -21.15 -1.69 9.81
N ALA A 139 -21.28 -3.02 9.91
CA ALA A 139 -21.47 -3.69 11.18
C ALA A 139 -20.24 -3.53 12.09
N PRO A 140 -20.44 -3.19 13.38
CA PRO A 140 -19.34 -2.87 14.31
C PRO A 140 -18.39 -4.03 14.58
N SER A 141 -18.80 -5.27 14.32
CA SER A 141 -17.95 -6.47 14.42
C SER A 141 -16.96 -6.63 13.27
N TYR A 142 -17.21 -5.95 12.14
CA TYR A 142 -16.46 -6.12 10.90
C TYR A 142 -15.67 -4.87 10.53
N SER A 143 -16.27 -3.68 10.67
CA SER A 143 -15.60 -2.42 10.35
C SER A 143 -15.73 -1.42 11.49
N PHE A 144 -14.59 -0.90 11.92
CA PHE A 144 -14.50 0.05 13.03
C PHE A 144 -13.18 0.82 13.01
N VAL A 145 -13.19 1.97 13.68
CA VAL A 145 -11.98 2.72 14.02
C VAL A 145 -11.68 2.45 15.48
N LYS A 146 -10.45 2.05 15.79
CA LYS A 146 -10.00 1.88 17.16
C LYS A 146 -9.08 3.04 17.55
N GLU A 147 -9.32 3.66 18.69
CA GLU A 147 -8.49 4.71 19.28
C GLU A 147 -8.34 4.47 20.77
N ASN A 148 -7.09 4.39 21.27
CA ASN A 148 -6.80 4.20 22.70
C ASN A 148 -7.55 3.04 23.37
N GLY A 149 -7.83 1.97 22.62
CA GLY A 149 -8.54 0.79 23.11
C GLY A 149 -10.06 0.80 22.91
N ALA A 150 -10.67 1.95 22.62
CA ALA A 150 -12.09 2.07 22.30
C ALA A 150 -12.33 1.87 20.79
N SER A 151 -13.43 1.20 20.43
CA SER A 151 -13.84 1.01 19.04
C SER A 151 -15.10 1.81 18.72
N THR A 152 -15.07 2.54 17.61
CA THR A 152 -16.21 3.29 17.07
C THR A 152 -16.59 2.71 15.71
N ALA A 153 -17.87 2.36 15.55
CA ALA A 153 -18.40 1.79 14.31
C ALA A 153 -18.45 2.83 13.18
N LEU A 154 -18.57 2.35 11.94
CA LEU A 154 -18.82 3.21 10.78
C LEU A 154 -20.31 3.58 10.68
N LYS A 155 -20.61 4.83 10.31
CA LYS A 155 -21.97 5.30 10.01
C LYS A 155 -22.18 5.44 8.50
N SER A 156 -21.24 6.07 7.81
CA SER A 156 -21.27 6.29 6.36
C SER A 156 -19.89 6.64 5.82
N GLY A 157 -19.78 6.84 4.51
CA GLY A 157 -18.57 7.34 3.87
C GLY A 157 -18.10 6.44 2.74
N VAL A 158 -16.90 6.74 2.23
CA VAL A 158 -16.33 6.06 1.08
C VAL A 158 -14.85 5.75 1.27
N MET A 159 -14.39 4.73 0.57
CA MET A 159 -12.99 4.43 0.34
C MET A 159 -12.72 4.38 -1.16
N ASN A 160 -11.70 5.09 -1.63
CA ASN A 160 -11.25 4.98 -3.02
C ASN A 160 -9.99 4.10 -3.07
N VAL A 161 -9.95 3.20 -4.05
CA VAL A 161 -8.81 2.34 -4.36
C VAL A 161 -8.34 2.64 -5.76
N ALA A 162 -7.04 2.90 -5.91
CA ALA A 162 -6.34 2.97 -7.18
C ALA A 162 -5.12 2.04 -7.16
N ILE A 163 -4.88 1.30 -8.24
CA ILE A 163 -3.87 0.24 -8.30
C ILE A 163 -2.93 0.50 -9.48
N SER A 164 -1.63 0.45 -9.20
CA SER A 164 -0.59 0.54 -10.22
C SER A 164 0.44 -0.58 -10.00
N GLY A 165 0.26 -1.70 -10.70
CA GLY A 165 1.05 -2.91 -10.45
C GLY A 165 0.77 -3.46 -9.06
N LYS A 166 1.82 -3.52 -8.22
CA LYS A 166 1.72 -3.97 -6.82
C LYS A 166 1.29 -2.88 -5.84
N GLU A 167 1.46 -1.61 -6.21
CA GLU A 167 1.19 -0.49 -5.32
C GLU A 167 -0.30 -0.12 -5.35
N TYR A 168 -0.86 0.02 -4.16
CA TYR A 168 -2.21 0.49 -3.90
C TYR A 168 -2.15 1.90 -3.34
N THR A 169 -2.95 2.80 -3.92
CA THR A 169 -3.32 4.07 -3.29
C THR A 169 -4.75 3.96 -2.77
N ILE A 170 -4.89 3.93 -1.45
CA ILE A 170 -6.19 3.82 -0.76
C ILE A 170 -6.44 5.12 0.00
N THR A 171 -7.62 5.70 -0.16
CA THR A 171 -8.04 6.88 0.61
C THR A 171 -9.40 6.68 1.25
N PHE A 172 -9.61 7.25 2.43
CA PHE A 172 -10.85 7.15 3.19
C PHE A 172 -11.43 8.55 3.41
N ASP A 173 -12.77 8.65 3.35
CA ASP A 173 -13.55 9.75 3.90
C ASP A 173 -14.78 9.15 4.59
N LEU A 174 -14.65 8.93 5.89
CA LEU A 174 -15.59 8.17 6.72
C LEU A 174 -16.26 9.07 7.75
N ILE A 175 -17.52 8.77 8.05
CA ILE A 175 -18.26 9.28 9.20
C ILE A 175 -18.50 8.12 10.16
N LEU A 176 -18.15 8.32 11.41
CA LEU A 176 -18.28 7.31 12.47
C LEU A 176 -19.63 7.43 13.19
N ALA A 177 -19.96 6.42 13.99
CA ALA A 177 -21.22 6.36 14.73
C ALA A 177 -21.41 7.51 15.74
N ASP A 178 -20.32 8.15 16.19
CA ASP A 178 -20.33 9.34 17.05
C ASP A 178 -20.35 10.66 16.27
N ASP A 179 -20.66 10.61 14.96
CA ASP A 179 -20.68 11.73 14.02
C ASP A 179 -19.32 12.41 13.77
N SER A 180 -18.23 11.85 14.29
CA SER A 180 -16.89 12.32 13.95
C SER A 180 -16.49 11.88 12.55
N GLY A 181 -15.71 12.73 11.87
CA GLY A 181 -15.15 12.43 10.55
C GLY A 181 -13.73 11.85 10.67
N LEU A 182 -13.41 10.88 9.81
CA LEU A 182 -12.07 10.35 9.63
C LEU A 182 -11.69 10.37 8.16
N LYS A 183 -10.60 11.07 7.84
CA LYS A 183 -9.94 10.94 6.55
C LYS A 183 -8.62 10.22 6.73
N GLY A 184 -8.25 9.40 5.77
CA GLY A 184 -6.95 8.75 5.80
C GLY A 184 -6.48 8.33 4.43
N LYS A 185 -5.23 7.91 4.37
CA LYS A 185 -4.54 7.53 3.15
C LYS A 185 -3.55 6.42 3.44
N TYR A 186 -3.43 5.47 2.53
CA TYR A 186 -2.39 4.46 2.50
C TYR A 186 -1.82 4.40 1.08
N ILE A 187 -0.50 4.39 0.96
CA ILE A 187 0.21 4.07 -0.28
C ILE A 187 1.18 2.95 0.02
N GLY A 188 1.07 1.84 -0.69
CA GLY A 188 1.98 0.70 -0.56
C GLY A 188 1.40 -0.59 -1.11
N GLU A 189 2.13 -1.69 -0.93
CA GLU A 189 1.71 -3.01 -1.41
C GLU A 189 0.78 -3.71 -0.40
N MET A 190 -0.18 -4.46 -0.91
CA MET A 190 -0.97 -5.36 -0.07
C MET A 190 -0.10 -6.55 0.39
N PRO A 191 -0.31 -7.07 1.61
CA PRO A 191 0.55 -8.11 2.16
C PRO A 191 0.36 -9.45 1.45
N GLY A 192 1.47 -10.17 1.25
CA GLY A 192 1.47 -11.52 0.69
C GLY A 192 0.81 -11.57 -0.69
N THR A 193 -0.15 -12.49 -0.86
CA THR A 193 -0.83 -12.76 -2.14
C THR A 193 -2.17 -12.01 -2.29
N VAL A 194 -2.48 -11.09 -1.37
CA VAL A 194 -3.76 -10.36 -1.32
C VAL A 194 -3.86 -9.29 -2.41
N GLY A 195 -2.73 -8.69 -2.80
CA GLY A 195 -2.68 -7.63 -3.82
C GLY A 195 -2.82 -8.16 -5.23
N LYS A 196 -3.35 -7.36 -6.16
CA LYS A 196 -3.54 -7.71 -7.58
C LYS A 196 -2.30 -8.36 -8.18
N ASP A 197 -1.17 -7.64 -8.14
CA ASP A 197 0.14 -8.16 -8.47
C ASP A 197 0.92 -8.37 -7.16
N PHE A 198 1.81 -9.37 -7.11
CA PHE A 198 2.54 -9.70 -5.88
C PHE A 198 3.84 -10.46 -6.15
N THR A 199 4.77 -10.40 -5.19
CA THR A 199 5.96 -11.25 -5.16
C THR A 199 5.68 -12.49 -4.33
N LEU A 200 6.02 -13.67 -4.85
CA LEU A 200 5.98 -14.90 -4.07
C LEU A 200 7.16 -14.94 -3.09
N PRO A 201 6.95 -15.48 -1.87
CA PRO A 201 8.06 -15.92 -1.04
C PRO A 201 8.97 -16.87 -1.83
N VAL A 202 10.28 -16.74 -1.63
CA VAL A 202 11.26 -17.62 -2.27
C VAL A 202 10.93 -19.09 -1.94
N CYS A 203 10.93 -19.95 -2.95
CA CYS A 203 10.67 -21.36 -2.77
C CYS A 203 11.83 -22.06 -2.05
N GLU A 204 11.55 -23.22 -1.46
CA GLU A 204 12.59 -24.19 -1.14
C GLU A 204 13.24 -24.74 -2.42
N ALA A 205 14.26 -25.59 -2.27
CA ALA A 205 14.96 -26.18 -3.40
C ALA A 205 13.98 -26.83 -4.40
N PRO A 206 13.91 -26.33 -5.66
CA PRO A 206 13.00 -26.86 -6.66
C PRO A 206 13.28 -28.34 -6.95
N THR A 207 12.22 -29.12 -7.09
CA THR A 207 12.33 -30.54 -7.48
C THR A 207 12.10 -30.66 -8.98
N VAL A 208 13.06 -31.22 -9.71
CA VAL A 208 12.97 -31.43 -11.16
C VAL A 208 12.61 -32.89 -11.46
N LYS A 209 11.55 -33.10 -12.24
CA LYS A 209 11.13 -34.40 -12.76
C LYS A 209 11.32 -34.44 -14.27
N THR A 210 12.00 -35.48 -14.77
CA THR A 210 12.37 -35.62 -16.20
C THR A 210 11.89 -36.91 -16.85
N THR A 211 11.20 -37.81 -16.13
CA THR A 211 10.65 -39.06 -16.70
C THR A 211 9.40 -39.57 -15.98
N GLU A 212 9.10 -39.06 -14.78
CA GLU A 212 7.96 -39.48 -13.95
C GLU A 212 6.68 -38.68 -14.24
N VAL A 213 6.60 -38.06 -15.41
CA VAL A 213 5.45 -37.26 -15.84
C VAL A 213 4.67 -38.03 -16.88
N ASN A 214 3.35 -38.13 -16.71
CA ASN A 214 2.49 -38.77 -17.70
C ASN A 214 2.63 -38.05 -19.06
N ASP A 215 2.75 -38.81 -20.15
CA ASP A 215 2.98 -38.30 -21.50
C ASP A 215 4.23 -37.40 -21.64
N TYR A 216 5.31 -37.76 -20.92
CA TYR A 216 6.61 -37.11 -21.03
C TYR A 216 7.11 -37.04 -22.47
N VAL A 217 7.62 -35.87 -22.87
CA VAL A 217 8.37 -35.70 -24.13
C VAL A 217 9.84 -35.43 -23.86
N LYS A 218 10.73 -35.91 -24.73
CA LYS A 218 12.17 -35.66 -24.59
C LYS A 218 12.47 -34.16 -24.55
N GLY A 219 13.26 -33.74 -23.57
CA GLY A 219 13.58 -32.33 -23.33
C GLY A 219 12.58 -31.60 -22.43
N GLU A 220 11.56 -32.29 -21.88
CA GLU A 220 10.66 -31.74 -20.87
C GLU A 220 11.33 -31.74 -19.47
N PHE A 221 11.23 -30.62 -18.76
CA PHE A 221 11.69 -30.50 -17.37
C PHE A 221 10.53 -29.99 -16.53
N TYR A 222 9.95 -30.87 -15.72
CA TYR A 222 8.82 -30.54 -14.87
C TYR A 222 9.32 -30.13 -13.49
N VAL A 223 9.33 -28.83 -13.22
CA VAL A 223 9.90 -28.25 -12.01
C VAL A 223 8.79 -27.92 -11.01
N LYS A 224 8.78 -28.63 -9.88
CA LYS A 224 7.89 -28.36 -8.74
C LYS A 224 8.58 -27.46 -7.72
N MET A 225 7.84 -26.50 -7.19
CA MET A 225 8.29 -25.52 -6.19
C MET A 225 7.21 -25.31 -5.13
N ASN A 226 7.61 -25.10 -3.88
CA ASN A 226 6.79 -24.62 -2.78
C ASN A 226 7.68 -23.79 -1.85
N ASP A 227 7.11 -22.87 -1.09
CA ASP A 227 7.83 -22.24 0.02
C ASP A 227 7.80 -23.12 1.28
N ALA A 228 8.64 -22.77 2.25
CA ALA A 228 8.76 -23.53 3.51
C ALA A 228 7.45 -23.55 4.31
N ALA A 229 6.61 -22.52 4.17
CA ALA A 229 5.32 -22.42 4.86
C ALA A 229 4.19 -23.15 4.12
N TRP A 230 4.45 -23.72 2.94
CA TRP A 230 3.42 -24.28 2.07
C TRP A 230 2.27 -23.29 1.84
N SER A 231 2.61 -22.01 1.64
CA SER A 231 1.65 -20.98 1.28
C SER A 231 1.24 -21.08 -0.20
N TYR A 232 2.09 -21.69 -1.02
CA TYR A 232 1.80 -22.05 -2.41
C TYR A 232 2.50 -23.34 -2.85
N GLU A 233 1.98 -23.93 -3.92
CA GLU A 233 2.67 -24.91 -4.76
C GLU A 233 2.67 -24.41 -6.21
N MET A 234 3.81 -24.46 -6.87
CA MET A 234 3.97 -24.05 -8.26
C MET A 234 4.63 -25.14 -9.07
N VAL A 235 4.21 -25.23 -10.33
CA VAL A 235 4.81 -26.07 -11.36
C VAL A 235 5.16 -25.19 -12.54
N ILE A 236 6.37 -25.34 -13.06
CA ILE A 236 6.75 -24.83 -14.37
C ILE A 236 7.25 -26.00 -15.22
N ASP A 237 6.59 -26.20 -16.35
CA ASP A 237 6.79 -27.31 -17.28
C ASP A 237 7.58 -26.83 -18.49
N PHE A 238 8.91 -26.91 -18.42
CA PHE A 238 9.82 -26.37 -19.43
C PHE A 238 10.04 -27.34 -20.59
N PHE A 239 10.20 -26.81 -21.80
CA PHE A 239 10.58 -27.55 -22.99
C PHE A 239 11.91 -27.03 -23.53
N ALA A 240 12.90 -27.91 -23.59
CA ALA A 240 14.23 -27.66 -24.12
C ALA A 240 14.51 -28.52 -25.36
N ASP A 241 15.75 -28.49 -25.86
CA ASP A 241 16.20 -29.43 -26.88
C ASP A 241 16.01 -30.88 -26.41
N ALA A 242 15.58 -31.77 -27.30
CA ALA A 242 15.29 -33.16 -26.98
C ALA A 242 16.51 -33.96 -26.46
N ASN A 243 17.73 -33.46 -26.68
CA ASN A 243 18.97 -34.07 -26.20
C ASN A 243 19.52 -33.37 -24.94
N ALA A 244 18.83 -32.36 -24.42
CA ALA A 244 19.25 -31.69 -23.19
C ALA A 244 19.22 -32.67 -22.00
N THR A 245 20.35 -32.80 -21.32
CA THR A 245 20.49 -33.64 -20.11
C THR A 245 20.28 -32.86 -18.82
N LYS A 246 20.27 -31.52 -18.91
CA LYS A 246 19.95 -30.57 -17.84
C LYS A 246 19.17 -29.40 -18.46
N LEU A 247 18.37 -28.71 -17.66
CA LEU A 247 17.62 -27.53 -18.12
C LEU A 247 18.62 -26.47 -18.66
N PRO A 248 18.57 -26.10 -19.95
CA PRO A 248 19.50 -25.11 -20.47
C PRO A 248 19.26 -23.72 -19.86
N ALA A 249 20.34 -22.96 -19.68
CA ALA A 249 20.21 -21.53 -19.38
C ALA A 249 19.56 -20.80 -20.57
N GLY A 250 18.75 -19.79 -20.27
CA GLY A 250 18.01 -19.04 -21.27
C GLY A 250 16.72 -18.46 -20.72
N THR A 251 16.02 -17.71 -21.56
CA THR A 251 14.69 -17.19 -21.24
C THR A 251 13.64 -18.07 -21.88
N TYR A 252 12.80 -18.67 -21.05
CA TYR A 252 11.66 -19.47 -21.46
C TYR A 252 10.41 -18.60 -21.46
N THR A 253 9.58 -18.74 -22.50
CA THR A 253 8.32 -18.00 -22.62
C THR A 253 7.13 -18.95 -22.61
N TYR A 254 5.98 -18.47 -22.16
CA TYR A 254 4.78 -19.31 -22.16
C TYR A 254 4.30 -19.60 -23.60
N ALA A 255 4.13 -20.88 -23.94
CA ALA A 255 3.55 -21.33 -25.20
C ALA A 255 2.79 -22.66 -25.03
N THR A 256 1.92 -22.99 -25.98
CA THR A 256 1.09 -24.21 -25.93
C THR A 256 1.56 -25.30 -26.89
N ASP A 257 2.58 -25.03 -27.72
CA ASP A 257 3.07 -25.92 -28.78
C ASP A 257 4.23 -26.84 -28.34
N LYS A 258 4.70 -26.68 -27.08
CA LYS A 258 5.82 -27.44 -26.49
C LYS A 258 7.14 -27.28 -27.25
N SER A 259 7.35 -26.16 -27.93
CA SER A 259 8.59 -25.87 -28.63
C SER A 259 9.76 -25.61 -27.66
N ALA A 260 10.99 -25.92 -28.07
CA ALA A 260 12.17 -25.65 -27.26
C ALA A 260 12.32 -24.15 -26.95
N GLY A 261 12.64 -23.81 -25.69
CA GLY A 261 12.69 -22.43 -25.22
C GLY A 261 11.34 -21.91 -24.69
N THR A 262 10.38 -22.82 -24.41
CA THR A 262 9.07 -22.46 -23.86
C THR A 262 8.76 -23.18 -22.56
N PHE A 263 7.71 -22.75 -21.87
CA PHE A 263 7.05 -23.55 -20.83
C PHE A 263 5.54 -23.63 -21.08
N GLY A 264 4.94 -24.75 -20.69
CA GLY A 264 3.64 -25.18 -21.22
C GLY A 264 2.44 -25.07 -20.28
N THR A 265 1.31 -25.56 -20.80
CA THR A 265 -0.03 -25.53 -20.18
C THR A 265 -0.16 -26.32 -18.88
N ARG A 266 0.77 -27.23 -18.59
CA ARG A 266 0.84 -27.94 -17.30
C ARG A 266 1.33 -27.03 -16.17
N SER A 267 1.96 -25.91 -16.51
CA SER A 267 2.41 -24.94 -15.53
C SER A 267 1.21 -24.28 -14.82
N SER A 268 1.29 -24.18 -13.50
CA SER A 268 0.29 -23.51 -12.66
C SER A 268 0.85 -23.17 -11.30
N ILE A 269 0.11 -22.34 -10.58
CA ILE A 269 0.32 -22.12 -9.15
C ILE A 269 -0.99 -22.30 -8.39
N ASP A 270 -0.90 -23.02 -7.29
CA ASP A 270 -1.91 -23.15 -6.26
C ASP A 270 -1.48 -22.31 -5.05
N ILE A 271 -2.32 -21.36 -4.65
CA ILE A 271 -2.15 -20.54 -3.44
C ILE A 271 -3.19 -21.02 -2.44
N TYR A 272 -2.82 -21.14 -1.17
CA TYR A 272 -3.70 -21.74 -0.17
C TYR A 272 -4.52 -20.72 0.63
N ASN A 273 -4.07 -19.47 0.73
CA ASN A 273 -4.72 -18.44 1.55
C ASN A 273 -4.74 -17.06 0.86
N PRO A 274 -5.88 -16.65 0.24
CA PRO A 274 -7.06 -17.46 -0.03
C PRO A 274 -6.78 -18.53 -1.09
N SER A 275 -7.54 -19.64 -1.04
CA SER A 275 -7.37 -20.73 -2.00
C SER A 275 -7.65 -20.27 -3.43
N CYS A 276 -6.66 -20.36 -4.31
CA CYS A 276 -6.75 -20.01 -5.73
C CYS A 276 -5.83 -20.92 -6.56
N ASN A 277 -6.29 -21.36 -7.72
CA ASN A 277 -5.46 -21.99 -8.75
C ASN A 277 -5.35 -21.03 -9.94
N TYR A 278 -4.12 -20.73 -10.35
CA TYR A 278 -3.85 -19.90 -11.53
C TYR A 278 -3.13 -20.70 -12.61
N LYS A 279 -3.61 -20.51 -13.83
CA LYS A 279 -2.91 -20.88 -15.06
C LYS A 279 -2.22 -19.65 -15.64
N PHE A 280 -1.14 -19.88 -16.36
CA PHE A 280 -0.34 -18.81 -16.96
C PHE A 280 -0.75 -18.53 -18.41
N ALA A 281 -0.42 -17.34 -18.87
CA ALA A 281 -0.75 -16.84 -20.19
C ALA A 281 0.49 -16.26 -20.89
N THR A 282 0.33 -15.92 -22.17
CA THR A 282 1.34 -15.21 -22.96
C THR A 282 1.78 -13.92 -22.24
N GLY A 283 3.08 -13.62 -22.32
CA GLY A 283 3.71 -12.54 -21.56
C GLY A 283 4.43 -13.02 -20.30
N SER A 284 4.18 -14.26 -19.86
CA SER A 284 4.95 -14.90 -18.80
C SER A 284 6.32 -15.34 -19.30
N THR A 285 7.35 -15.14 -18.47
CA THR A 285 8.74 -15.50 -18.73
C THR A 285 9.39 -16.15 -17.51
N VAL A 286 10.32 -17.04 -17.76
CA VAL A 286 11.24 -17.56 -16.74
C VAL A 286 12.64 -17.54 -17.30
N LYS A 287 13.52 -16.77 -16.69
CA LYS A 287 14.93 -16.73 -17.07
C LYS A 287 15.71 -17.66 -16.14
N VAL A 288 16.34 -18.65 -16.75
CA VAL A 288 17.18 -19.64 -16.09
C VAL A 288 18.64 -19.27 -16.32
N SER A 289 19.40 -19.23 -15.23
CA SER A 289 20.86 -19.11 -15.25
C SER A 289 21.46 -20.00 -14.18
N TYR A 290 22.80 -20.02 -14.09
CA TYR A 290 23.52 -20.87 -13.15
C TYR A 290 24.64 -20.07 -12.47
N ASP A 291 24.74 -20.24 -11.16
CA ASP A 291 25.90 -19.84 -10.36
C ASP A 291 26.62 -21.11 -9.88
N GLY A 292 27.68 -21.48 -10.58
CA GLY A 292 28.28 -22.81 -10.46
C GLY A 292 27.28 -23.90 -10.84
N ASP A 293 27.00 -24.80 -9.89
CA ASP A 293 26.03 -25.89 -10.07
C ASP A 293 24.60 -25.51 -9.63
N ASN A 294 24.42 -24.34 -8.99
CA ASN A 294 23.13 -23.91 -8.49
C ASN A 294 22.32 -23.22 -9.60
N ILE A 295 21.06 -23.61 -9.74
CA ILE A 295 20.13 -22.95 -10.64
C ILE A 295 19.69 -21.61 -10.04
N VAL A 296 19.64 -20.58 -10.87
CA VAL A 296 19.07 -19.27 -10.54
C VAL A 296 17.90 -19.01 -11.48
N MET A 297 16.75 -18.64 -10.93
CA MET A 297 15.52 -18.40 -11.70
C MET A 297 14.95 -17.01 -11.41
N GLU A 298 14.82 -16.20 -12.45
CA GLU A 298 13.99 -14.99 -12.43
C GLU A 298 12.65 -15.32 -13.09
N ILE A 299 11.59 -15.37 -12.29
CA ILE A 299 10.25 -15.80 -12.70
C ILE A 299 9.35 -14.56 -12.76
N VAL A 300 8.68 -14.36 -13.90
CA VAL A 300 7.69 -13.32 -14.11
C VAL A 300 6.49 -13.95 -14.81
N LEU A 301 5.39 -14.13 -14.10
CA LEU A 301 4.22 -14.85 -14.55
C LEU A 301 3.06 -13.89 -14.74
N VAL A 302 2.34 -14.07 -15.84
CA VAL A 302 1.05 -13.44 -16.12
C VAL A 302 0.00 -14.53 -16.02
N THR A 303 -0.92 -14.39 -15.08
CA THR A 303 -2.03 -15.33 -14.94
C THR A 303 -3.10 -15.07 -16.00
N THR A 304 -3.92 -16.07 -16.27
CA THR A 304 -5.04 -15.98 -17.24
C THR A 304 -6.10 -14.94 -16.85
N ASP A 305 -6.20 -14.55 -15.58
CA ASP A 305 -7.03 -13.44 -15.10
C ASP A 305 -6.29 -12.08 -15.05
N GLY A 306 -5.05 -12.03 -15.55
CA GLY A 306 -4.30 -10.80 -15.79
C GLY A 306 -3.48 -10.28 -14.61
N ARG A 307 -3.29 -11.08 -13.55
CA ARG A 307 -2.38 -10.76 -12.43
C ARG A 307 -0.93 -11.00 -12.84
N LYS A 308 -0.02 -10.22 -12.27
CA LYS A 308 1.42 -10.41 -12.42
C LYS A 308 2.02 -10.92 -11.12
N ILE A 309 2.80 -11.98 -11.24
CA ILE A 309 3.47 -12.64 -10.13
C ILE A 309 4.95 -12.71 -10.44
N ASP A 310 5.81 -12.35 -9.50
CA ASP A 310 7.25 -12.52 -9.66
C ASP A 310 7.89 -13.25 -8.48
N MET A 311 9.03 -13.87 -8.77
CA MET A 311 9.89 -14.53 -7.80
C MET A 311 11.32 -14.56 -8.33
N THR A 312 12.30 -14.44 -7.43
CA THR A 312 13.69 -14.78 -7.71
C THR A 312 14.11 -15.91 -6.78
N TYR A 313 14.67 -16.97 -7.34
CA TYR A 313 15.30 -18.09 -6.63
C TYR A 313 16.78 -18.14 -6.98
#